data_AF-A0A8S3XW02-F1
#
_entry.id   AF-A0A8S3XW02-F1
#
_cell.length_a   1.000
_cell.length_b   1.000
_cell.length_c   1.000
_cell.angle_alpha   90.00
_cell.angle_beta   90.00
_cell.angle_gamma   90.00
#
_symmetry.space_group_name_H-M   'P 1'
#
loop_
_entity.id
_entity.type
_entity.pdbx_description
1 polymer ?
#
loop_
_entity_poly.entity_id
_entity_poly.type
_entity_poly.pdbx_seq_one_letter_code
_entity_poly.pdbx_strand_id
1 'polypeptide(L)'
;MVPEKRHENLLHLIQKLYDTVNVSLDTNCICAVRRIAKINPKSDRPRNILLTLQTERQRDILLSAVKRYNKTNHPNHLNSTCLGIEGEYRAIYVNEHLSSTTKKLYAEARKFAKDNSYKYVWVKYERVYMRKNDNESALLIRDFSNFEKLKVK
;
A
#
# COMPACT_ATOMS: atom_id res chain seq x y z
N MET A 1 7.26 -6.47 -6.71
CA MET A 1 5.94 -7.11 -6.80
C MET A 1 6.13 -8.60 -6.71
N VAL A 2 5.14 -9.35 -6.22
CA VAL A 2 5.25 -10.81 -6.06
C VAL A 2 5.12 -11.48 -7.44
N PRO A 3 6.13 -12.25 -7.92
CA PRO A 3 6.02 -13.03 -9.15
C PRO A 3 4.83 -14.00 -9.13
N GLU A 4 4.28 -14.34 -10.30
CA GLU A 4 3.20 -15.33 -10.41
C GLU A 4 3.80 -16.72 -10.68
N LYS A 5 3.29 -17.74 -9.98
CA LYS A 5 3.63 -19.16 -10.24
C LYS A 5 2.36 -19.94 -10.52
N ARG A 6 2.46 -20.94 -11.40
CA ARG A 6 1.38 -21.92 -11.60
C ARG A 6 1.17 -22.67 -10.29
N HIS A 7 -0.09 -22.80 -9.85
CA HIS A 7 -0.45 -23.43 -8.57
C HIS A 7 0.13 -22.72 -7.32
N GLU A 8 0.21 -21.39 -7.32
CA GLU A 8 0.64 -20.65 -6.15
C GLU A 8 -0.30 -20.84 -4.93
N ASN A 9 0.29 -21.02 -3.75
CA ASN A 9 -0.44 -20.99 -2.49
C ASN A 9 -0.29 -19.61 -1.84
N LEU A 10 -1.29 -18.75 -2.05
CA LEU A 10 -1.27 -17.39 -1.53
C LEU A 10 -1.36 -17.34 0.00
N LEU A 11 -2.07 -18.26 0.65
CA LEU A 11 -2.18 -18.30 2.11
C LEU A 11 -0.82 -18.60 2.75
N HIS A 12 -0.11 -19.60 2.22
CA HIS A 12 1.26 -19.91 2.64
C HIS A 12 2.21 -18.72 2.43
N LEU A 13 2.05 -18.01 1.32
CA LEU A 13 2.84 -16.80 1.07
C LEU A 13 2.56 -15.70 2.10
N ILE A 14 1.30 -15.52 2.51
CA ILE A 14 0.93 -14.57 3.57
C ILE A 14 1.48 -15.04 4.93
N GLN A 15 1.43 -16.32 5.25
CA GLN A 15 2.06 -16.87 6.47
C GLN A 15 3.56 -16.54 6.51
N LYS A 16 4.29 -16.87 5.44
CA LYS A 16 5.72 -16.52 5.31
C LYS A 16 6.00 -15.03 5.45
N LEU A 17 5.13 -14.18 4.91
CA LEU A 17 5.25 -12.73 5.06
C LEU A 17 5.15 -12.32 6.54
N TYR A 18 4.17 -12.84 7.26
CA TYR A 18 3.98 -12.57 8.69
C TYR A 18 5.17 -13.06 9.53
N ASP A 19 5.65 -14.28 9.26
CA ASP A 19 6.85 -14.83 9.91
C ASP A 19 8.08 -13.95 9.66
N THR A 20 8.28 -13.52 8.41
CA THR A 20 9.43 -12.68 8.02
C THR A 20 9.44 -11.35 8.76
N VAL A 21 8.26 -10.74 8.98
CA VAL A 21 8.15 -9.46 9.70
C VAL A 21 7.95 -9.63 11.21
N ASN A 22 8.07 -10.86 11.72
CA ASN A 22 7.93 -11.23 13.13
C ASN A 22 6.61 -10.75 13.75
N VAL A 23 5.50 -11.04 13.07
CA VAL A 23 4.13 -10.77 13.55
C VAL A 23 3.35 -12.08 13.55
N SER A 24 2.67 -12.37 14.66
CA SER A 24 1.76 -13.51 14.73
C SER A 24 0.57 -13.33 13.79
N LEU A 25 0.33 -14.35 12.95
CA LEU A 25 -0.86 -14.42 12.10
C LEU A 25 -1.90 -15.33 12.74
N ASP A 26 -3.03 -14.76 13.13
CA ASP A 26 -4.25 -15.55 13.30
C ASP A 26 -4.93 -15.72 11.94
N THR A 27 -4.92 -16.94 11.41
CA THR A 27 -5.51 -17.24 10.09
C THR A 27 -7.01 -16.99 10.05
N ASN A 28 -7.72 -17.02 11.19
CA ASN A 28 -9.16 -16.72 11.23
C ASN A 28 -9.46 -15.26 10.90
N CYS A 29 -8.46 -14.40 11.00
CA CYS A 29 -8.57 -12.98 10.70
C CYS A 29 -8.44 -12.67 9.20
N ILE A 30 -8.06 -13.66 8.38
CA ILE A 30 -8.02 -13.53 6.93
C ILE A 30 -9.41 -13.79 6.37
N CYS A 31 -10.05 -12.76 5.82
CA CYS A 31 -11.33 -12.92 5.15
C CYS A 31 -11.16 -13.44 3.71
N ALA A 32 -10.13 -12.99 3.01
CA ALA A 32 -9.83 -13.44 1.64
C ALA A 32 -8.40 -13.12 1.22
N VAL A 33 -7.82 -13.96 0.36
CA VAL A 33 -6.56 -13.68 -0.35
C VAL A 33 -6.71 -14.03 -1.82
N ARG A 34 -6.44 -13.09 -2.72
CA ARG A 34 -6.60 -13.32 -4.17
C ARG A 34 -5.70 -12.40 -5.00
N ARG A 35 -5.33 -12.84 -6.20
CA ARG A 35 -4.77 -11.94 -7.23
C ARG A 35 -5.88 -11.06 -7.79
N ILE A 36 -5.64 -9.76 -7.94
CA ILE A 36 -6.57 -8.84 -8.63
C ILE A 36 -6.20 -8.75 -10.12
N ALA A 37 -7.21 -8.64 -10.99
CA ALA A 37 -7.01 -8.32 -12.39
C ALA A 37 -6.17 -7.06 -12.60
N LYS A 38 -5.39 -7.04 -13.68
CA LYS A 38 -4.60 -5.88 -14.08
C LYS A 38 -5.54 -4.80 -14.61
N ILE A 39 -5.26 -3.54 -14.29
CA ILE A 39 -5.98 -2.40 -14.89
C ILE A 39 -5.68 -2.34 -16.40
N ASN A 40 -4.42 -2.56 -16.77
CA ASN A 40 -4.01 -2.75 -18.17
C ASN A 40 -3.73 -4.25 -18.40
N PRO A 41 -4.60 -4.98 -19.12
CA PRO A 41 -4.42 -6.41 -19.40
C PRO A 41 -3.11 -6.73 -20.15
N LYS A 42 -2.60 -5.78 -20.95
CA LYS A 42 -1.36 -5.93 -21.74
C LYS A 42 -0.09 -5.72 -20.92
N SER A 43 -0.19 -5.39 -19.64
CA SER A 43 0.97 -5.16 -18.79
C SER A 43 1.67 -6.47 -18.44
N ASP A 44 2.98 -6.56 -18.66
CA ASP A 44 3.79 -7.73 -18.27
C ASP A 44 4.02 -7.81 -16.75
N ARG A 45 3.64 -6.77 -16.00
CA ARG A 45 3.76 -6.79 -14.55
C ARG A 45 2.84 -7.86 -13.94
N PRO A 46 3.29 -8.62 -12.93
CA PRO A 46 2.44 -9.59 -12.27
C PRO A 46 1.23 -8.92 -11.60
N ARG A 47 0.12 -9.65 -11.47
CA ARG A 47 -1.08 -9.22 -10.76
C ARG A 47 -0.76 -8.98 -9.29
N ASN A 48 -1.34 -7.93 -8.70
CA ASN A 48 -1.20 -7.69 -7.27
C ASN A 48 -2.00 -8.71 -6.46
N ILE A 49 -1.53 -9.03 -5.25
CA ILE A 49 -2.28 -9.82 -4.27
C ILE A 49 -3.07 -8.85 -3.39
N LEU A 50 -4.36 -9.10 -3.24
CA LEU A 50 -5.22 -8.46 -2.27
C LEU A 50 -5.42 -9.38 -1.08
N LEU A 51 -5.02 -8.91 0.09
CA LEU A 51 -5.31 -9.51 1.38
C LEU A 51 -6.43 -8.70 2.04
N THR A 52 -7.56 -9.33 2.32
CA THR A 52 -8.66 -8.77 3.10
C THR A 52 -8.59 -9.33 4.51
N LEU A 53 -8.43 -8.44 5.49
CA LEU A 53 -8.38 -8.76 6.92
C LEU A 53 -9.69 -8.33 7.58
N GLN A 54 -10.02 -8.97 8.71
CA GLN A 54 -11.25 -8.71 9.45
C GLN A 54 -11.32 -7.29 10.02
N THR A 55 -10.18 -6.71 10.38
CA THR A 55 -10.11 -5.37 11.00
C THR A 55 -8.99 -4.51 10.43
N GLU A 56 -9.21 -3.19 10.44
CA GLU A 56 -8.18 -2.21 10.06
C GLU A 56 -6.96 -2.27 10.99
N ARG A 57 -7.16 -2.64 12.26
CA ARG A 57 -6.07 -2.81 13.24
C ARG A 57 -5.05 -3.85 12.78
N GLN A 58 -5.50 -4.99 12.28
CA GLN A 58 -4.61 -6.06 11.79
C GLN A 58 -3.80 -5.60 10.57
N ARG A 59 -4.46 -4.87 9.67
CA ARG A 59 -3.79 -4.24 8.53
C ARG A 59 -2.71 -3.27 8.99
N ASP A 60 -3.01 -2.40 9.94
CA ASP A 60 -2.08 -1.39 10.43
C ASP A 60 -0.88 -2.01 11.17
N ILE A 61 -1.10 -3.10 11.91
CA ILE A 61 -0.02 -3.91 12.52
C ILE A 61 0.92 -4.45 11.44
N LEU A 62 0.38 -5.08 10.39
CA LEU A 62 1.19 -5.64 9.29
C LEU A 62 1.97 -4.55 8.57
N LEU A 63 1.32 -3.44 8.18
CA LEU A 63 1.98 -2.33 7.49
C LEU A 63 3.10 -1.72 8.34
N SER A 64 2.86 -1.54 9.65
CA SER A 64 3.86 -1.02 10.57
C SER A 64 5.04 -1.99 10.73
N ALA A 65 4.78 -3.30 10.79
CA ALA A 65 5.81 -4.32 10.89
C ALA A 65 6.68 -4.38 9.63
N VAL A 66 6.08 -4.37 8.43
CA VAL A 66 6.82 -4.31 7.16
C VAL A 66 7.70 -3.05 7.09
N LYS A 67 7.17 -1.90 7.52
CA LYS A 67 7.94 -0.65 7.56
C LYS A 67 9.13 -0.75 8.51
N ARG A 68 8.95 -1.32 9.71
CA ARG A 68 10.05 -1.56 10.65
C ARG A 68 11.07 -2.52 10.07
N TYR A 69 10.63 -3.64 9.50
CA TYR A 69 11.48 -4.64 8.86
C TYR A 69 12.36 -4.02 7.78
N ASN A 70 11.79 -3.21 6.89
CA ASN A 70 12.58 -2.55 5.84
C ASN A 70 13.59 -1.57 6.42
N LYS A 71 13.23 -0.81 7.47
CA LYS A 71 14.15 0.12 8.13
C LYS A 71 15.33 -0.62 8.79
N THR A 72 15.09 -1.76 9.42
CA THR A 72 16.14 -2.52 10.13
C THR A 72 17.02 -3.34 9.18
N ASN A 73 16.51 -3.72 8.01
CA ASN A 73 17.21 -4.59 7.06
C ASN A 73 17.74 -3.82 5.83
N HIS A 74 17.98 -2.52 5.92
CA HIS A 74 18.52 -1.75 4.80
C HIS A 74 19.95 -2.23 4.44
N PRO A 75 20.29 -2.45 3.15
CA PRO A 75 19.50 -2.21 1.93
C PRO A 75 18.60 -3.39 1.48
N ASN A 76 18.70 -4.54 2.16
CA ASN A 76 17.96 -5.77 1.89
C ASN A 76 16.51 -5.72 2.42
N HIS A 77 15.72 -4.79 1.88
CA HIS A 77 14.28 -4.72 2.16
C HIS A 77 13.55 -6.01 1.80
N LEU A 78 12.29 -6.15 2.26
CA LEU A 78 11.40 -7.24 1.93
C LEU A 78 11.40 -7.53 0.42
N ASN A 79 11.73 -8.76 0.06
CA ASN A 79 11.93 -9.16 -1.33
C ASN A 79 11.53 -10.63 -1.57
N SER A 80 11.69 -11.12 -2.80
CA SER A 80 11.32 -12.48 -3.21
C SER A 80 12.00 -13.58 -2.39
N THR A 81 13.29 -13.44 -2.06
CA THR A 81 14.02 -14.46 -1.31
C THR A 81 13.57 -14.54 0.14
N CYS A 82 13.21 -13.40 0.75
CA CYS A 82 12.59 -13.33 2.08
C CYS A 82 11.33 -14.22 2.18
N LEU A 83 10.56 -14.31 1.09
CA LEU A 83 9.34 -15.12 1.03
C LEU A 83 9.57 -16.54 0.45
N GLY A 84 10.83 -16.94 0.24
CA GLY A 84 11.21 -18.20 -0.38
C GLY A 84 10.68 -18.35 -1.81
N ILE A 85 10.55 -17.25 -2.54
CA ILE A 85 10.20 -17.26 -3.96
C ILE A 85 11.50 -17.38 -4.75
N GLU A 86 11.73 -18.56 -5.30
CA GLU A 86 12.85 -18.83 -6.21
C GLU A 86 12.75 -17.99 -7.49
N GLY A 87 13.93 -17.68 -8.06
CA GLY A 87 14.09 -16.92 -9.29
C GLY A 87 14.82 -15.59 -9.04
N GLU A 88 14.57 -14.62 -9.92
CA GLU A 88 15.21 -13.31 -9.81
C GLU A 88 14.81 -12.56 -8.53
N TYR A 89 15.76 -11.78 -8.02
CA TYR A 89 15.51 -10.84 -6.94
C TYR A 89 14.44 -9.83 -7.35
N ARG A 90 13.37 -9.71 -6.55
CA ARG A 90 12.30 -8.74 -6.74
C ARG A 90 11.93 -8.12 -5.41
N ALA A 91 12.05 -6.80 -5.29
CA ALA A 91 11.55 -6.07 -4.14
C ALA A 91 10.03 -6.25 -3.99
N ILE A 92 9.54 -6.50 -2.79
CA ILE A 92 8.13 -6.71 -2.47
C ILE A 92 7.64 -5.54 -1.62
N TYR A 93 6.49 -5.00 -2.02
CA TYR A 93 5.88 -3.84 -1.37
C TYR A 93 4.53 -4.26 -0.81
N VAL A 94 4.29 -3.89 0.44
CA VAL A 94 2.99 -4.07 1.11
C VAL A 94 2.44 -2.68 1.37
N ASN A 95 1.27 -2.40 0.80
CA ASN A 95 0.60 -1.12 0.90
C ASN A 95 -0.88 -1.32 1.22
N GLU A 96 -1.50 -0.31 1.82
CA GLU A 96 -2.96 -0.24 1.90
C GLU A 96 -3.56 -0.24 0.49
N HIS A 97 -4.61 -1.04 0.29
CA HIS A 97 -5.35 -1.01 -0.95
C HIS A 97 -6.12 0.31 -1.05
N LEU A 98 -6.03 0.98 -2.21
CA LEU A 98 -6.81 2.17 -2.53
C LEU A 98 -7.79 1.88 -3.66
N SER A 99 -9.02 2.36 -3.52
CA SER A 99 -10.01 2.36 -4.60
C SER A 99 -9.52 3.15 -5.81
N SER A 100 -10.11 2.90 -6.99
CA SER A 100 -9.78 3.66 -8.21
C SER A 100 -10.06 5.14 -8.04
N THR A 101 -11.16 5.50 -7.37
CA THR A 101 -11.53 6.88 -7.05
C THR A 101 -10.49 7.54 -6.14
N THR A 102 -10.12 6.90 -5.03
CA THR A 102 -9.10 7.42 -4.11
C THR A 102 -7.73 7.55 -4.77
N LYS A 103 -7.34 6.60 -5.64
CA LYS A 103 -6.10 6.69 -6.43
C LYS A 103 -6.08 7.91 -7.33
N LYS A 104 -7.18 8.19 -8.04
CA LYS A 104 -7.31 9.39 -8.89
C LYS A 104 -7.23 10.66 -8.04
N LEU A 105 -7.97 10.72 -6.94
CA LEU A 105 -7.97 11.87 -6.04
C LEU A 105 -6.58 12.11 -5.43
N TYR A 106 -5.87 11.06 -5.03
CA TYR A 106 -4.53 11.15 -4.48
C TYR A 106 -3.50 11.63 -5.53
N ALA A 107 -3.61 11.15 -6.77
CA ALA A 107 -2.74 11.61 -7.85
C ALA A 107 -2.92 13.12 -8.10
N GLU A 108 -4.17 13.59 -8.13
CA GLU A 108 -4.48 15.01 -8.32
C GLU A 108 -4.12 15.87 -7.12
N ALA A 109 -4.32 15.36 -5.90
CA ALA A 109 -3.85 16.02 -4.68
C ALA A 109 -2.33 16.22 -4.68
N ARG A 110 -1.56 15.24 -5.15
CA ARG A 110 -0.10 15.36 -5.29
C ARG A 110 0.31 16.38 -6.35
N LYS A 111 -0.41 16.46 -7.46
CA LYS A 111 -0.19 17.47 -8.50
C LYS A 111 -0.47 18.86 -7.95
N PHE A 112 -1.66 19.06 -7.39
CA PHE A 112 -2.06 20.33 -6.74
C PHE A 112 -1.08 20.74 -5.65
N ALA A 113 -0.62 19.80 -4.82
CA ALA A 113 0.34 20.06 -3.76
C ALA A 113 1.66 20.62 -4.29
N LYS A 114 2.18 20.01 -5.36
CA LYS A 114 3.41 20.47 -6.03
C LYS A 114 3.25 21.90 -6.55
N ASP A 115 2.13 22.18 -7.21
CA ASP A 115 1.87 23.47 -7.84
C ASP A 115 1.59 24.59 -6.82
N ASN A 116 1.11 24.24 -5.61
CA ASN A 116 0.69 25.19 -4.57
C ASN A 116 1.55 25.10 -3.29
N SER A 117 2.75 24.53 -3.39
CA SER A 117 3.73 24.46 -2.29
C SER A 117 3.21 23.79 -1.01
N TYR A 118 2.44 22.72 -1.14
CA TYR A 118 2.11 21.85 0.00
C TYR A 118 3.23 20.84 0.24
N LYS A 119 3.78 20.84 1.45
CA LYS A 119 4.90 19.97 1.84
C LYS A 119 4.51 18.50 1.94
N TYR A 120 3.27 18.19 2.31
CA TYR A 120 2.85 16.82 2.59
C TYR A 120 1.54 16.44 1.90
N VAL A 121 1.51 15.24 1.33
CA VAL A 121 0.30 14.56 0.86
C VAL A 121 0.39 13.09 1.26
N TRP A 122 -0.64 12.54 1.87
CA TRP A 122 -0.68 11.13 2.25
C TRP A 122 -2.09 10.57 2.18
N VAL A 123 -2.21 9.25 2.29
CA VAL A 123 -3.48 8.53 2.35
C VAL A 123 -3.51 7.68 3.60
N LYS A 124 -4.67 7.61 4.26
CA LYS A 124 -4.91 6.72 5.40
C LYS A 124 -6.40 6.39 5.46
N TYR A 125 -6.76 5.11 5.56
CA TYR A 125 -8.17 4.66 5.60
C TYR A 125 -8.97 5.19 4.40
N GLU A 126 -8.46 5.00 3.17
CA GLU A 126 -9.06 5.51 1.92
C GLU A 126 -9.27 7.05 1.87
N ARG A 127 -8.71 7.82 2.81
CA ARG A 127 -8.85 9.28 2.86
C ARG A 127 -7.56 9.96 2.47
N VAL A 128 -7.66 10.95 1.57
CA VAL A 128 -6.53 11.75 1.09
C VAL A 128 -6.38 12.98 1.97
N TYR A 129 -5.16 13.22 2.43
CA TYR A 129 -4.82 14.37 3.26
C TYR A 129 -3.72 15.20 2.61
N MET A 130 -3.79 16.52 2.83
CA MET A 130 -2.79 17.48 2.40
C MET A 130 -2.41 18.39 3.56
N ARG A 131 -1.15 18.81 3.66
CA ARG A 131 -0.70 19.75 4.69
C ARG A 131 0.37 20.67 4.11
N LYS A 132 0.20 21.98 4.30
CA LYS A 132 1.04 22.98 3.64
C LYS A 132 2.46 22.99 4.21
N ASN A 133 2.59 23.01 5.53
CA ASN A 133 3.86 23.01 6.25
C ASN A 133 3.68 22.40 7.65
N ASP A 134 4.75 22.40 8.45
CA ASP A 134 4.76 21.80 9.79
C ASP A 134 3.92 22.54 10.83
N ASN A 135 3.47 23.76 10.53
CA ASN A 135 2.74 24.63 11.45
C ASN A 135 1.22 24.66 11.15
N GLU A 136 0.81 24.21 9.97
CA GLU A 136 -0.60 24.21 9.56
C GLU A 136 -1.29 22.88 9.85
N SER A 137 -2.61 22.88 9.98
CA SER A 137 -3.38 21.64 10.14
C SER A 137 -3.47 20.83 8.85
N ALA A 138 -3.63 19.52 8.97
CA ALA A 138 -3.93 18.66 7.84
C ALA A 138 -5.34 18.94 7.30
N LEU A 139 -5.46 19.08 5.98
CA LEU A 139 -6.71 19.19 5.24
C LEU A 139 -7.12 17.81 4.73
N LEU A 140 -8.40 17.46 4.94
CA LEU A 140 -9.01 16.29 4.31
C LEU A 140 -9.53 16.67 2.93
N ILE A 141 -9.01 16.02 1.89
CA ILE A 141 -9.49 16.14 0.51
C ILE A 141 -10.52 15.02 0.30
N ARG A 142 -11.79 15.40 0.25
CA ARG A 142 -12.92 14.48 0.07
C ARG A 142 -13.20 14.21 -1.40
N ASP A 143 -13.05 15.23 -2.23
CA ASP A 143 -13.34 15.20 -3.65
C ASP A 143 -12.59 16.32 -4.39
N PHE A 144 -12.80 16.41 -5.70
CA PHE A 144 -12.17 17.39 -6.56
C PHE A 144 -12.59 18.84 -6.28
N SER A 145 -13.77 19.08 -5.70
CA SER A 145 -14.24 20.44 -5.37
C SER A 145 -13.40 21.09 -4.27
N ASN A 146 -12.72 20.29 -3.44
CA ASN A 146 -11.79 20.81 -2.45
C ASN A 146 -10.67 21.62 -3.10
N PHE A 147 -10.20 21.26 -4.29
CA PHE A 147 -9.12 21.99 -4.97
C PHE A 147 -9.58 23.37 -5.42
N GLU A 148 -10.82 23.51 -5.90
CA GLU A 148 -11.36 24.81 -6.31
C GLU A 148 -11.49 25.76 -5.12
N LYS A 149 -11.98 25.26 -3.97
CA LYS A 149 -12.08 26.06 -2.74
C LYS A 149 -10.71 26.53 -2.22
N LEU A 150 -9.65 25.78 -2.50
CA LEU A 150 -8.29 26.11 -2.08
C LEU A 150 -7.58 27.11 -3.00
N LYS A 151 -8.04 27.29 -4.25
CA LYS A 151 -7.52 28.32 -5.17
C LYS A 151 -8.08 29.72 -4.88
N VAL A 152 -9.22 29.81 -4.18
CA VAL A 152 -9.94 31.07 -3.91
C VAL A 152 -9.42 31.75 -2.62
N LYS A 153 -8.43 31.18 -1.94
CA LYS A 153 -7.74 31.77 -0.79
C LYS A 153 -6.37 32.29 -1.18
#